data_AF-A0A358BAU9-F1
#
_entry.id   AF-A0A358BAU9-F1
#
_cell.length_a   1.000
_cell.length_b   1.000
_cell.length_c   1.000
_cell.angle_alpha   90.00
_cell.angle_beta   90.00
_cell.angle_gamma   90.00
#
_symmetry.space_group_name_H-M   'P 1'
#
loop_
_entity.id
_entity.type
_entity.pdbx_description
1 polymer ?
#
loop_
_entity_poly.entity_id
_entity_poly.type
_entity_poly.pdbx_seq_one_letter_code
_entity_poly.pdbx_strand_id
1 'polypeptide(L)'
;MDDDERDQPQRWTSTNLVGVSTAWLASTGFNQRAPELHIAGTRETQPGLFALLDRCDDLTQAREVFVHYLSIAFGLQAPEKPAIGSAASTEPRRWRGSWRRLLQGWGMDANGVAGAVLKGWVESRFGLVPTFHKAPLAHFPSPAWVAYLEEKTSSRHHSNNIHQQLDLLYEFCQWALARFPLPAPQMQGPHVRLWRGSNRVEEQLLQGTLRERRCRVRLNNIVSFSLSPEEASCFGDWVFELLVPRSKLLVFPGLLPGQVLQGEQEVIALGGDYDVVARYD
;
A
#
# COMPACT_ATOMS: atom_id res chain seq x y z
N MET A 1 20.06 -21.91 -19.26
CA MET A 1 19.06 -21.14 -18.50
C MET A 1 17.80 -21.96 -18.64
N ASP A 2 17.44 -22.71 -17.60
CA ASP A 2 16.24 -23.54 -17.61
C ASP A 2 15.03 -22.62 -17.80
N ASP A 3 14.07 -23.04 -18.65
CA ASP A 3 12.83 -22.29 -18.87
C ASP A 3 12.05 -22.08 -17.55
N ASP A 4 12.18 -23.02 -16.61
CA ASP A 4 11.61 -22.97 -15.25
C ASP A 4 12.10 -21.76 -14.43
N GLU A 5 13.29 -21.21 -14.74
CA GLU A 5 13.80 -20.05 -14.01
C GLU A 5 13.08 -18.74 -14.37
N ARG A 6 12.49 -18.66 -15.57
CA ARG A 6 11.72 -17.47 -16.03
C ARG A 6 10.30 -17.45 -15.48
N ASP A 7 9.79 -18.59 -15.04
CA ASP A 7 8.42 -18.74 -14.56
C ASP A 7 8.26 -18.44 -13.07
N GLN A 8 9.36 -18.08 -12.38
CA GLN A 8 9.37 -17.68 -10.97
C GLN A 8 9.24 -16.16 -10.80
N PRO A 9 8.11 -15.65 -10.29
CA PRO A 9 7.83 -14.21 -10.22
C PRO A 9 8.82 -13.42 -9.36
N GLN A 10 9.46 -14.08 -8.39
CA GLN A 10 10.41 -13.44 -7.48
C GLN A 10 11.74 -13.07 -8.15
N ARG A 11 12.01 -13.60 -9.34
CA ARG A 11 13.19 -13.29 -10.15
C ARG A 11 12.89 -12.27 -11.26
N TRP A 12 11.63 -11.84 -11.39
CA TRP A 12 11.26 -10.88 -12.42
C TRP A 12 11.84 -9.49 -12.11
N THR A 13 12.58 -8.97 -13.06
CA THR A 13 12.95 -7.56 -13.11
C THR A 13 11.85 -6.78 -13.80
N SER A 14 11.05 -6.05 -13.02
CA SER A 14 10.10 -5.07 -13.53
C SER A 14 10.71 -3.68 -13.53
N THR A 15 10.46 -2.90 -14.59
CA THR A 15 10.71 -1.46 -14.58
C THR A 15 9.90 -0.80 -13.46
N ASN A 16 10.50 0.15 -12.75
CA ASN A 16 9.83 0.90 -11.69
C ASN A 16 10.02 2.39 -11.89
N LEU A 17 9.30 3.20 -11.11
CA LEU A 17 9.27 4.65 -11.19
C LEU A 17 10.01 5.32 -10.03
N VAL A 18 10.82 4.56 -9.28
CA VAL A 18 11.42 5.03 -8.02
C VAL A 18 12.95 5.08 -8.04
N GLY A 19 13.57 4.80 -9.18
CA GLY A 19 15.01 5.00 -9.40
C GLY A 19 15.94 4.06 -8.61
N VAL A 20 15.40 3.01 -7.98
CA VAL A 20 16.16 1.97 -7.26
C VAL A 20 15.82 0.60 -7.82
N SER A 21 16.73 -0.37 -7.79
CA SER A 21 16.41 -1.71 -8.31
C SER A 21 15.37 -2.41 -7.42
N THR A 22 14.47 -3.16 -8.06
CA THR A 22 13.42 -3.93 -7.36
C THR A 22 14.02 -4.90 -6.34
N ALA A 23 15.10 -5.60 -6.70
CA ALA A 23 15.79 -6.52 -5.80
C ALA A 23 16.36 -5.81 -4.56
N TRP A 24 16.91 -4.60 -4.74
CA TRP A 24 17.36 -3.80 -3.60
C TRP A 24 16.19 -3.36 -2.73
N LEU A 25 15.13 -2.79 -3.31
CA LEU A 25 13.94 -2.34 -2.59
C LEU A 25 13.25 -3.47 -1.80
N ALA A 26 13.24 -4.68 -2.35
CA ALA A 26 12.70 -5.88 -1.69
C ALA A 26 13.60 -6.41 -0.56
N SER A 27 14.84 -5.96 -0.42
CA SER A 27 15.81 -6.56 0.51
C SER A 27 15.76 -5.97 1.93
N THR A 28 16.26 -6.74 2.89
CA THR A 28 16.49 -6.25 4.25
C THR A 28 17.56 -5.16 4.32
N GLY A 29 18.50 -5.13 3.36
CA GLY A 29 19.49 -4.06 3.26
C GLY A 29 18.85 -2.70 2.98
N PHE A 30 17.82 -2.64 2.11
CA PHE A 30 17.05 -1.40 1.91
C PHE A 30 16.38 -1.01 3.21
N ASN A 31 15.78 -1.98 3.91
CA ASN A 31 15.12 -1.69 5.18
C ASN A 31 16.11 -1.12 6.20
N GLN A 32 17.32 -1.64 6.29
CA GLN A 32 18.36 -1.14 7.21
C GLN A 32 18.81 0.29 6.87
N ARG A 33 19.05 0.59 5.59
CA ARG A 33 19.49 1.93 5.15
C ARG A 33 18.36 2.96 5.11
N ALA A 34 17.12 2.51 4.93
CA ALA A 34 15.89 3.32 4.87
C ALA A 34 16.04 4.64 4.08
N PRO A 35 16.52 4.62 2.82
CA PRO A 35 16.62 5.83 2.02
C PRO A 35 15.22 6.38 1.71
N GLU A 36 15.16 7.67 1.39
CA GLU A 36 13.95 8.27 0.85
C GLU A 36 13.61 7.66 -0.51
N LEU A 37 12.32 7.66 -0.83
CA LEU A 37 11.78 7.03 -2.02
C LEU A 37 10.66 7.91 -2.57
N HIS A 38 10.71 8.19 -3.87
CA HIS A 38 9.75 9.04 -4.55
C HIS A 38 9.34 8.42 -5.87
N ILE A 39 8.07 8.56 -6.23
CA ILE A 39 7.55 8.19 -7.55
C ILE A 39 7.87 9.33 -8.51
N ALA A 40 8.73 9.04 -9.48
CA ALA A 40 9.19 10.01 -10.46
C ALA A 40 8.01 10.66 -11.23
N GLY A 41 8.00 11.99 -11.28
CA GLY A 41 7.01 12.77 -12.02
C GLY A 41 5.72 13.06 -11.25
N THR A 42 5.48 12.45 -10.09
CA THR A 42 4.23 12.66 -9.35
C THR A 42 4.12 14.08 -8.79
N ARG A 43 5.18 14.61 -8.18
CA ARG A 43 5.17 15.97 -7.62
C ARG A 43 5.23 17.03 -8.72
N GLU A 44 6.03 16.77 -9.75
CA GLU A 44 6.25 17.65 -10.90
C GLU A 44 4.98 17.85 -11.74
N THR A 45 4.12 16.83 -11.80
CA THR A 45 2.83 16.93 -12.49
C THR A 45 1.73 17.56 -11.63
N GLN A 46 1.94 17.72 -10.32
CA GLN A 46 0.97 18.28 -9.37
C GLN A 46 1.56 19.38 -8.47
N PRO A 47 2.29 20.38 -9.02
CA PRO A 47 2.98 21.38 -8.21
C PRO A 47 1.99 22.24 -7.39
N GLY A 48 0.78 22.46 -7.91
CA GLY A 48 -0.26 23.21 -7.20
C GLY A 48 -0.72 22.54 -5.90
N LEU A 49 -0.84 21.21 -5.86
CA LEU A 49 -1.17 20.48 -4.64
C LEU A 49 -0.07 20.66 -3.59
N PHE A 50 1.19 20.39 -3.95
CA PHE A 50 2.28 20.47 -2.98
C PHE A 50 2.54 21.90 -2.50
N ALA A 51 2.34 22.91 -3.35
CA ALA A 51 2.36 24.30 -2.92
C ALA A 51 1.24 24.65 -1.92
N LEU A 52 0.04 24.07 -2.08
CA LEU A 52 -1.06 24.22 -1.10
C LEU A 52 -0.70 23.53 0.22
N LEU A 53 -0.18 22.30 0.15
CA LEU A 53 0.23 21.53 1.32
C LEU A 53 1.34 22.25 2.10
N ASP A 54 2.33 22.85 1.42
CA ASP A 54 3.42 23.60 2.05
C ASP A 54 2.97 24.85 2.83
N ARG A 55 1.73 25.30 2.64
CA ARG A 55 1.11 26.39 3.42
C ARG A 55 0.27 25.90 4.59
N CYS A 56 0.17 24.59 4.80
CA CYS A 56 -0.60 24.03 5.90
C CYS A 56 0.22 24.00 7.19
N ASP A 57 -0.39 24.44 8.29
CA ASP A 57 0.26 24.52 9.60
C ASP A 57 0.30 23.16 10.31
N ASP A 58 -0.69 22.29 10.05
CA ASP A 58 -0.82 20.99 10.68
C ASP A 58 -1.36 19.91 9.73
N LEU A 59 -1.26 18.65 10.18
CA LEU A 59 -1.71 17.48 9.41
C LEU A 59 -3.23 17.46 9.18
N THR A 60 -4.02 18.04 10.09
CA THR A 60 -5.48 18.08 9.96
C THR A 60 -5.91 19.01 8.83
N GLN A 61 -5.29 20.18 8.72
CA GLN A 61 -5.50 21.07 7.59
C GLN A 61 -4.99 20.45 6.29
N ALA A 62 -3.78 19.86 6.32
CA ALA A 62 -3.17 19.25 5.14
C ALA A 62 -4.00 18.10 4.56
N ARG A 63 -4.57 17.22 5.40
CA ARG A 63 -5.44 16.12 4.93
C ARG A 63 -6.75 16.61 4.33
N GLU A 64 -7.32 17.70 4.83
CA GLU A 64 -8.53 18.30 4.23
C GLU A 64 -8.22 18.90 2.86
N VAL A 65 -7.13 19.66 2.75
CA VAL A 65 -6.63 20.21 1.48
C VAL A 65 -6.39 19.09 0.47
N PHE A 66 -5.70 18.02 0.88
CA PHE A 66 -5.42 16.87 0.02
C PHE A 66 -6.71 16.22 -0.51
N VAL A 67 -7.64 15.87 0.38
CA VAL A 67 -8.90 15.22 0.00
C VAL A 67 -9.73 16.12 -0.91
N HIS A 68 -9.82 17.42 -0.59
CA HIS A 68 -10.56 18.38 -1.40
C HIS A 68 -9.94 18.51 -2.80
N TYR A 69 -8.62 18.65 -2.88
CA TYR A 69 -7.90 18.73 -4.16
C TYR A 69 -8.16 17.49 -5.03
N LEU A 70 -7.99 16.28 -4.49
CA LEU A 70 -8.25 15.05 -5.25
C LEU A 70 -9.72 14.93 -5.65
N SER A 71 -10.65 15.45 -4.85
CA SER A 71 -12.07 15.45 -5.19
C SER A 71 -12.37 16.27 -6.46
N ILE A 72 -11.68 17.39 -6.63
CA ILE A 72 -11.79 18.25 -7.81
C ILE A 72 -11.01 17.65 -8.98
N ALA A 73 -9.73 17.33 -8.78
CA ALA A 73 -8.82 16.87 -9.84
C ALA A 73 -9.30 15.57 -10.52
N PHE A 74 -9.95 14.68 -9.77
CA PHE A 74 -10.45 13.40 -10.29
C PHE A 74 -11.98 13.28 -10.33
N GLY A 75 -12.71 14.38 -10.07
CA GLY A 75 -14.18 14.41 -10.07
C GLY A 75 -14.80 13.36 -9.15
N LEU A 76 -14.32 13.24 -7.91
CA LEU A 76 -14.76 12.23 -6.93
C LEU A 76 -16.03 12.62 -6.17
N GLN A 77 -16.51 13.85 -6.36
CA GLN A 77 -17.76 14.35 -5.77
C GLN A 77 -18.95 13.48 -6.21
N ALA A 78 -19.89 13.23 -5.29
CA ALA A 78 -21.15 12.61 -5.65
C ALA A 78 -21.86 13.53 -6.66
N PRO A 79 -22.43 12.99 -7.76
CA PRO A 79 -23.19 13.82 -8.67
C PRO A 79 -24.33 14.49 -7.90
N GLU A 80 -24.51 15.80 -8.11
CA GLU A 80 -25.69 16.50 -7.62
C GLU A 80 -26.94 15.76 -8.14
N LYS A 81 -27.95 15.60 -7.27
CA LYS A 81 -29.23 15.02 -7.70
C LYS A 81 -29.74 15.89 -8.85
N PRO A 82 -30.07 15.31 -10.02
CA PRO A 82 -30.64 16.10 -11.10
C PRO A 82 -31.91 16.79 -10.58
N ALA A 83 -32.07 18.07 -10.94
CA ALA A 83 -33.29 18.79 -10.64
C ALA A 83 -34.48 18.01 -11.22
N ILE A 84 -35.57 17.95 -10.45
CA ILE A 84 -36.81 17.26 -10.84
C ILE A 84 -37.29 17.88 -12.16
N GLY A 85 -37.21 17.13 -13.27
CA GLY A 85 -37.74 17.56 -14.57
C GLY A 85 -36.78 17.50 -15.78
N SER A 86 -35.49 17.15 -15.63
CA SER A 86 -34.62 17.02 -16.81
C SER A 86 -34.81 15.67 -17.51
N ALA A 87 -35.48 15.66 -18.66
CA ALA A 87 -35.61 14.51 -19.57
C ALA A 87 -34.32 14.22 -20.36
N ALA A 88 -33.17 14.19 -19.69
CA ALA A 88 -31.92 13.74 -20.29
C ALA A 88 -31.71 12.26 -19.96
N SER A 89 -31.88 11.41 -20.96
CA SER A 89 -31.42 10.02 -20.96
C SER A 89 -29.98 9.97 -20.47
N THR A 90 -29.77 9.51 -19.25
CA THR A 90 -28.42 9.27 -18.74
C THR A 90 -28.44 7.95 -18.02
N GLU A 91 -27.81 6.95 -18.64
CA GLU A 91 -27.33 5.76 -17.96
C GLU A 91 -26.79 6.15 -16.58
N PRO A 92 -27.05 5.37 -15.51
CA PRO A 92 -26.53 5.68 -14.18
C PRO A 92 -25.02 5.91 -14.29
N ARG A 93 -24.62 7.19 -14.22
CA ARG A 93 -23.28 7.66 -14.56
C ARG A 93 -22.27 6.85 -13.75
N ARG A 94 -21.49 6.05 -14.48
CA ARG A 94 -20.56 5.01 -14.04
C ARG A 94 -19.83 5.41 -12.74
N TRP A 95 -19.95 4.57 -11.71
CA TRP A 95 -19.24 4.70 -10.44
C TRP A 95 -17.73 4.84 -10.69
N ARG A 96 -17.17 6.03 -10.44
CA ARG A 96 -15.74 6.33 -10.66
C ARG A 96 -14.86 5.59 -9.65
N GLY A 97 -13.74 5.05 -10.12
CA GLY A 97 -12.66 4.56 -9.27
C GLY A 97 -12.17 5.66 -8.34
N SER A 98 -12.02 5.34 -7.06
CA SER A 98 -11.60 6.26 -6.00
C SER A 98 -10.60 5.56 -5.10
N TRP A 99 -9.45 6.20 -4.86
CA TRP A 99 -8.43 5.72 -3.92
C TRP A 99 -9.02 5.39 -2.55
N ARG A 100 -9.99 6.19 -2.07
CA ARG A 100 -10.63 5.98 -0.76
C ARG A 100 -11.45 4.70 -0.72
N ARG A 101 -12.15 4.37 -1.82
CA ARG A 101 -12.88 3.10 -1.95
C ARG A 101 -11.96 1.91 -2.10
N LEU A 102 -10.79 2.08 -2.75
CA LEU A 102 -9.78 1.03 -2.79
C LEU A 102 -9.27 0.70 -1.39
N LEU A 103 -8.93 1.72 -0.59
CA LEU A 103 -8.45 1.51 0.78
C LEU A 103 -9.53 0.88 1.67
N GLN A 104 -10.80 1.30 1.52
CA GLN A 104 -11.92 0.65 2.22
C GLN A 104 -12.08 -0.82 1.81
N GLY A 105 -11.99 -1.11 0.51
CA GLY A 105 -12.01 -2.47 -0.02
C GLY A 105 -10.83 -3.30 0.46
N TRP A 106 -9.65 -2.69 0.61
CA TRP A 106 -8.46 -3.32 1.19
C TRP A 106 -8.68 -3.75 2.65
N GLY A 107 -9.20 -2.84 3.47
CA GLY A 107 -9.51 -3.14 4.88
C GLY A 107 -10.60 -4.21 5.05
N MET A 108 -11.49 -4.36 4.07
CA MET A 108 -12.52 -5.41 4.07
C MET A 108 -11.96 -6.77 3.61
N ASP A 109 -11.25 -6.79 2.49
CA ASP A 109 -10.65 -7.99 1.91
C ASP A 109 -9.43 -7.63 1.04
N ALA A 110 -8.23 -7.76 1.61
CA ALA A 110 -6.97 -7.56 0.91
C ALA A 110 -6.72 -8.57 -0.23
N ASN A 111 -7.52 -9.63 -0.33
CA ASN A 111 -7.51 -10.60 -1.42
C ASN A 111 -8.68 -10.43 -2.39
N GLY A 112 -9.51 -9.40 -2.23
CA GLY A 112 -10.54 -9.03 -3.20
C GLY A 112 -10.02 -8.11 -4.30
N VAL A 113 -10.94 -7.62 -5.13
CA VAL A 113 -10.62 -6.81 -6.32
C VAL A 113 -9.84 -5.53 -5.98
N ALA A 114 -10.19 -4.85 -4.89
CA ALA A 114 -9.46 -3.65 -4.45
C ALA A 114 -8.00 -3.98 -4.08
N GLY A 115 -7.79 -5.13 -3.44
CA GLY A 115 -6.46 -5.65 -3.14
C GLY A 115 -5.67 -6.04 -4.38
N ALA A 116 -6.30 -6.63 -5.40
CA ALA A 116 -5.65 -6.89 -6.68
C ALA A 116 -5.15 -5.60 -7.35
N VAL A 117 -5.98 -4.54 -7.36
CA VAL A 117 -5.61 -3.24 -7.94
C VAL A 117 -4.46 -2.59 -7.16
N LEU A 118 -4.47 -2.61 -5.82
CA LEU A 118 -3.38 -2.07 -5.00
C LEU A 118 -2.06 -2.83 -5.19
N LYS A 119 -2.12 -4.17 -5.23
CA LYS A 119 -0.95 -5.02 -5.53
C LYS A 119 -0.41 -4.70 -6.94
N GLY A 120 -1.30 -4.50 -7.91
CA GLY A 120 -0.94 -4.10 -9.27
C GLY A 120 -0.32 -2.71 -9.37
N TRP A 121 -0.80 -1.75 -8.57
CA TRP A 121 -0.18 -0.43 -8.45
C TRP A 121 1.24 -0.54 -7.89
N VAL A 122 1.44 -1.33 -6.82
CA VAL A 122 2.77 -1.53 -6.24
C VAL A 122 3.73 -2.16 -7.24
N GLU A 123 3.29 -3.22 -7.92
CA GLU A 123 4.05 -3.87 -8.99
C GLU A 123 4.45 -2.88 -10.09
N SER A 124 3.54 -1.99 -10.47
CA SER A 124 3.77 -1.00 -11.52
C SER A 124 4.72 0.14 -11.11
N ARG A 125 4.71 0.58 -9.84
CA ARG A 125 5.45 1.77 -9.38
C ARG A 125 6.79 1.40 -8.77
N PHE A 126 6.83 0.30 -8.04
CA PHE A 126 7.97 -0.14 -7.24
C PHE A 126 8.62 -1.40 -7.81
N GLY A 127 8.00 -2.02 -8.82
CA GLY A 127 8.48 -3.26 -9.44
C GLY A 127 8.26 -4.51 -8.58
N LEU A 128 7.72 -4.36 -7.36
CA LEU A 128 7.52 -5.45 -6.42
C LEU A 128 6.33 -6.31 -6.84
N VAL A 129 6.63 -7.50 -7.36
CA VAL A 129 5.61 -8.48 -7.79
C VAL A 129 4.93 -9.11 -6.57
N PRO A 130 3.59 -9.23 -6.54
CA PRO A 130 2.91 -9.86 -5.42
C PRO A 130 3.21 -11.37 -5.36
N THR A 131 3.30 -11.90 -4.14
CA THR A 131 3.51 -13.33 -3.90
C THR A 131 2.21 -14.07 -3.59
N PHE A 132 1.11 -13.34 -3.33
CA PHE A 132 -0.17 -13.93 -2.94
C PHE A 132 -1.38 -13.08 -3.35
N HIS A 133 -2.40 -13.72 -3.90
CA HIS A 133 -3.74 -13.15 -4.07
C HIS A 133 -4.75 -14.29 -4.14
N LYS A 134 -5.50 -14.51 -3.04
CA LYS A 134 -6.40 -15.66 -2.78
C LYS A 134 -5.69 -17.02 -2.69
N ALA A 135 -4.68 -17.24 -3.52
CA ALA A 135 -3.75 -18.35 -3.51
C ALA A 135 -2.30 -17.84 -3.72
N PRO A 136 -1.28 -18.64 -3.42
CA PRO A 136 0.11 -18.31 -3.74
C PRO A 136 0.29 -18.06 -5.24
N LEU A 137 0.94 -16.94 -5.58
CA LEU A 137 1.31 -16.59 -6.94
C LEU A 137 2.71 -17.13 -7.23
N ALA A 138 2.79 -18.45 -7.38
CA ALA A 138 4.02 -19.17 -7.73
C ALA A 138 4.23 -19.13 -9.26
N HIS A 139 4.31 -20.29 -9.92
CA HIS A 139 4.60 -20.37 -11.35
C HIS A 139 3.56 -19.63 -12.21
N PHE A 140 4.05 -18.91 -13.21
CA PHE A 140 3.25 -18.29 -14.27
C PHE A 140 3.38 -19.07 -15.58
N PRO A 141 2.29 -19.28 -16.34
CA PRO A 141 0.91 -18.97 -16.00
C PRO A 141 0.33 -20.02 -15.02
N SER A 142 -0.61 -19.59 -14.17
CA SER A 142 -1.41 -20.50 -13.34
C SER A 142 -2.81 -19.92 -13.10
N PRO A 143 -3.80 -20.74 -12.66
CA PRO A 143 -5.14 -20.24 -12.36
C PRO A 143 -5.16 -19.09 -11.34
N ALA A 144 -4.24 -19.10 -10.37
CA ALA A 144 -4.09 -18.02 -9.40
C ALA A 144 -3.64 -16.70 -10.07
N TRP A 145 -2.72 -16.79 -11.01
CA TRP A 145 -2.28 -15.64 -11.82
C TRP A 145 -3.40 -15.10 -12.71
N VAL A 146 -4.17 -15.97 -13.37
CA VAL A 146 -5.30 -15.55 -14.20
C VAL A 146 -6.33 -14.78 -13.37
N ALA A 147 -6.75 -15.34 -12.23
CA ALA A 147 -7.70 -14.67 -11.33
C ALA A 147 -7.18 -13.31 -10.83
N TYR A 148 -5.90 -13.25 -10.45
CA TYR A 148 -5.28 -11.98 -10.04
C TYR A 148 -5.27 -10.94 -11.16
N LEU A 149 -4.90 -11.31 -12.39
CA LEU A 149 -4.83 -10.39 -13.53
C LEU A 149 -6.21 -9.87 -13.95
N GLU A 150 -7.23 -10.72 -13.92
CA GLU A 150 -8.63 -10.33 -14.16
C GLU A 150 -9.11 -9.29 -13.13
N GLU A 151 -8.82 -9.50 -11.85
CA GLU A 151 -9.22 -8.56 -10.80
C GLU A 151 -8.39 -7.26 -10.81
N LYS A 152 -7.08 -7.36 -11.03
CA LYS A 152 -6.15 -6.22 -11.15
C LYS A 152 -6.59 -5.22 -12.21
N THR A 153 -7.21 -5.70 -13.29
CA THR A 153 -7.66 -4.88 -14.42
C THR A 153 -9.16 -4.58 -14.39
N SER A 154 -9.85 -4.96 -13.30
CA SER A 154 -11.30 -4.76 -13.16
C SER A 154 -11.68 -3.28 -13.24
N SER A 155 -12.38 -2.89 -14.30
CA SER A 155 -12.74 -1.48 -14.60
C SER A 155 -13.49 -0.76 -13.48
N ARG A 156 -14.17 -1.49 -12.59
CA ARG A 156 -14.87 -0.91 -11.41
C ARG A 156 -13.88 -0.24 -10.44
N HIS A 157 -12.67 -0.77 -10.34
CA HIS A 157 -11.64 -0.33 -9.42
C HIS A 157 -10.45 0.29 -10.18
N HIS A 158 -10.15 -0.21 -11.37
CA HIS A 158 -9.10 0.25 -12.28
C HIS A 158 -9.65 1.23 -13.34
N SER A 159 -10.15 2.38 -12.88
CA SER A 159 -10.64 3.48 -13.73
C SER A 159 -10.31 4.84 -13.12
N ASN A 160 -10.64 5.94 -13.81
CA ASN A 160 -10.49 7.30 -13.27
C ASN A 160 -9.05 7.65 -12.85
N ASN A 161 -8.06 7.20 -13.62
CA ASN A 161 -6.62 7.40 -13.32
C ASN A 161 -6.23 6.91 -11.91
N ILE A 162 -6.76 5.76 -11.49
CA ILE A 162 -6.60 5.29 -10.11
C ILE A 162 -5.14 5.19 -9.65
N HIS A 163 -4.22 4.82 -10.54
CA HIS A 163 -2.81 4.78 -10.17
C HIS A 163 -2.23 6.16 -9.90
N GLN A 164 -2.63 7.20 -10.66
CA GLN A 164 -2.20 8.58 -10.38
C GLN A 164 -2.77 9.07 -9.04
N GLN A 165 -4.00 8.66 -8.68
CA GLN A 165 -4.56 8.94 -7.37
C GLN A 165 -3.73 8.29 -6.24
N LEU A 166 -3.28 7.04 -6.43
CA LEU A 166 -2.43 6.32 -5.48
C LEU A 166 -1.00 6.87 -5.43
N ASP A 167 -0.45 7.30 -6.57
CA ASP A 167 0.85 7.98 -6.63
C ASP A 167 0.82 9.26 -5.77
N LEU A 168 -0.24 10.06 -5.88
CA LEU A 168 -0.43 11.25 -5.05
C LEU A 168 -0.64 10.92 -3.57
N LEU A 169 -1.37 9.84 -3.25
CA LEU A 169 -1.53 9.39 -1.88
C LEU A 169 -0.18 8.99 -1.25
N TYR A 170 0.63 8.24 -2.00
CA TYR A 170 1.98 7.88 -1.57
C TYR A 170 2.84 9.13 -1.33
N GLU A 171 2.91 10.05 -2.30
CA GLU A 171 3.71 11.27 -2.14
C GLU A 171 3.19 12.20 -1.04
N PHE A 172 1.88 12.25 -0.81
CA PHE A 172 1.28 12.95 0.32
C PHE A 172 1.68 12.31 1.65
N CYS A 173 1.65 10.98 1.75
CA CYS A 173 2.15 10.25 2.93
C CYS A 173 3.62 10.60 3.22
N GLN A 174 4.48 10.58 2.19
CA GLN A 174 5.89 10.93 2.33
C GLN A 174 6.10 12.40 2.73
N TRP A 175 5.34 13.32 2.13
CA TRP A 175 5.34 14.74 2.49
C TRP A 175 4.89 14.95 3.95
N ALA A 176 3.85 14.23 4.38
CA ALA A 176 3.28 14.32 5.73
C ALA A 176 4.25 13.76 6.78
N LEU A 177 4.81 12.57 6.57
CA LEU A 177 5.78 11.96 7.51
C LEU A 177 7.06 12.80 7.69
N ALA A 178 7.44 13.59 6.68
CA ALA A 178 8.58 14.49 6.77
C ALA A 178 8.32 15.72 7.67
N ARG A 179 7.07 16.19 7.76
CA ARG A 179 6.68 17.39 8.52
C ARG A 179 6.02 17.08 9.86
N PHE A 180 5.23 16.02 9.88
CA PHE A 180 4.40 15.57 11.00
C PHE A 180 4.69 14.08 11.25
N PRO A 181 5.92 13.74 11.70
CA PRO A 181 6.29 12.35 11.97
C PRO A 181 5.39 11.76 13.07
N LEU A 182 5.23 10.44 13.04
CA LEU A 182 4.55 9.72 14.12
C LEU A 182 5.26 10.01 15.47
N PRO A 183 4.52 10.02 16.59
CA PRO A 183 5.13 10.27 17.89
C PRO A 183 6.12 9.18 18.29
N ALA A 184 7.07 9.50 19.17
CA ALA A 184 7.85 8.47 19.86
C ALA A 184 6.93 7.66 20.82
N PRO A 185 7.16 6.34 21.01
CA PRO A 185 8.32 5.55 20.55
C PRO A 185 8.17 4.90 19.16
N GLN A 186 7.08 5.15 18.42
CA GLN A 186 6.84 4.54 17.12
C GLN A 186 7.94 4.90 16.11
N MET A 187 8.38 6.16 16.09
CA MET A 187 9.52 6.58 15.26
C MET A 187 10.86 6.19 15.88
N GLN A 188 11.73 5.57 15.07
CA GLN A 188 13.13 5.27 15.37
C GLN A 188 14.00 5.70 14.20
N GLY A 189 14.45 6.95 14.21
CA GLY A 189 15.16 7.54 13.08
C GLY A 189 14.29 7.55 11.82
N PRO A 190 14.73 6.99 10.67
CA PRO A 190 13.93 6.88 9.46
C PRO A 190 12.95 5.70 9.46
N HIS A 191 12.84 4.95 10.57
CA HIS A 191 12.00 3.76 10.69
C HIS A 191 10.77 4.00 11.55
N VAL A 192 9.73 3.22 11.28
CA VAL A 192 8.53 3.08 12.10
C VAL A 192 8.50 1.66 12.67
N ARG A 193 8.40 1.54 14.00
CA ARG A 193 8.15 0.26 14.66
C ARG A 193 6.70 -0.14 14.45
N LEU A 194 6.49 -1.30 13.87
CA LEU A 194 5.19 -1.83 13.50
C LEU A 194 5.05 -3.30 13.91
N TRP A 195 3.80 -3.75 14.01
CA TRP A 195 3.44 -5.12 14.35
C TRP A 195 2.55 -5.76 13.30
N ARG A 196 2.65 -7.09 13.15
CA ARG A 196 1.79 -7.86 12.24
C ARG A 196 1.49 -9.24 12.81
N GLY A 197 0.21 -9.56 12.93
CA GLY A 197 -0.26 -10.93 13.16
C GLY A 197 -0.12 -11.79 11.91
N SER A 198 0.25 -13.07 12.07
CA SER A 198 0.33 -14.02 10.98
C SER A 198 -0.01 -15.44 11.44
N ASN A 199 -0.89 -16.10 10.69
CA ASN A 199 -1.24 -17.53 10.87
C ASN A 199 -0.44 -18.48 9.97
N ARG A 200 0.27 -17.94 8.97
CA ARG A 200 0.95 -18.74 7.92
C ARG A 200 2.41 -18.41 7.85
N VAL A 201 3.08 -18.54 9.00
CA VAL A 201 4.46 -18.10 9.13
C VAL A 201 5.43 -18.96 8.32
N GLU A 202 5.18 -20.26 8.25
CA GLU A 202 6.03 -21.20 7.50
C GLU A 202 6.10 -20.84 6.00
N GLU A 203 4.98 -20.43 5.41
CA GLU A 203 4.90 -19.97 4.02
C GLU A 203 5.67 -18.66 3.76
N GLN A 204 5.94 -17.89 4.84
CA GLN A 204 6.59 -16.58 4.77
C GLN A 204 8.07 -16.66 5.15
N LEU A 205 8.53 -17.74 5.77
CA LEU A 205 9.87 -17.86 6.34
C LEU A 205 10.93 -18.02 5.25
N LEU A 206 11.95 -17.16 5.25
CA LEU A 206 13.11 -17.24 4.36
C LEU A 206 14.37 -17.75 5.06
N GLN A 207 14.57 -17.35 6.32
CA GLN A 207 15.75 -17.70 7.10
C GLN A 207 15.46 -17.65 8.61
N GLY A 208 16.17 -18.48 9.37
CA GLY A 208 16.05 -18.58 10.82
C GLY A 208 14.86 -19.45 11.23
N THR A 209 14.49 -19.39 12.51
CA THR A 209 13.33 -20.12 13.03
C THR A 209 12.52 -19.25 13.99
N LEU A 210 11.23 -19.54 14.14
CA LEU A 210 10.39 -18.83 15.12
C LEU A 210 10.81 -19.08 16.57
N ARG A 211 11.46 -20.22 16.83
CA ARG A 211 12.00 -20.56 18.16
C ARG A 211 13.12 -19.61 18.58
N GLU A 212 13.95 -19.18 17.64
CA GLU A 212 15.03 -18.21 17.88
C GLU A 212 14.52 -16.77 17.97
N ARG A 213 13.21 -16.56 17.75
CA ARG A 213 12.49 -15.28 17.71
C ARG A 213 12.97 -14.30 16.65
N ARG A 214 14.19 -14.41 16.12
CA ARG A 214 14.69 -13.57 15.04
C ARG A 214 14.71 -14.37 13.75
N CYS A 215 13.87 -13.97 12.81
CA CYS A 215 13.81 -14.61 11.51
C CYS A 215 13.66 -13.59 10.40
N ARG A 216 13.91 -14.04 9.17
CA ARG A 216 13.61 -13.26 7.97
C ARG A 216 12.37 -13.82 7.32
N VAL A 217 11.43 -12.94 7.02
CA VAL A 217 10.18 -13.30 6.35
C VAL A 217 10.01 -12.53 5.04
N ARG A 218 9.35 -13.14 4.07
CA ARG A 218 8.88 -12.50 2.83
C ARG A 218 7.42 -12.11 3.01
N LEU A 219 7.18 -10.81 3.04
CA LEU A 219 5.82 -10.29 3.02
C LEU A 219 5.41 -10.01 1.58
N ASN A 220 4.10 -10.09 1.31
CA ASN A 220 3.52 -9.74 0.01
C ASN A 220 3.87 -8.29 -0.37
N ASN A 221 3.76 -7.90 -1.65
CA ASN A 221 4.28 -6.60 -2.11
C ASN A 221 3.66 -5.37 -1.41
N ILE A 222 2.45 -5.49 -0.85
CA ILE A 222 1.80 -4.52 0.01
C ILE A 222 1.07 -5.22 1.16
N VAL A 223 1.13 -4.62 2.35
CA VAL A 223 0.84 -5.30 3.62
C VAL A 223 0.23 -4.34 4.63
N SER A 224 -0.73 -4.82 5.42
CA SER A 224 -1.23 -4.13 6.62
C SER A 224 -0.39 -4.47 7.85
N PHE A 225 -0.12 -3.46 8.65
CA PHE A 225 0.53 -3.53 9.94
C PHE A 225 -0.33 -2.79 10.97
N SER A 226 0.00 -2.93 12.26
CA SER A 226 -0.56 -2.13 13.33
C SER A 226 0.52 -1.34 14.06
N LEU A 227 0.14 -0.20 14.66
CA LEU A 227 0.94 0.51 15.66
C LEU A 227 0.80 -0.10 17.08
N SER A 228 -0.04 -1.12 17.26
CA SER A 228 -0.24 -1.83 18.53
C SER A 228 0.06 -3.34 18.36
N PRO A 229 0.89 -3.94 19.23
CA PRO A 229 1.04 -5.38 19.27
C PRO A 229 -0.26 -6.10 19.64
N GLU A 230 -1.08 -5.52 20.53
CA GLU A 230 -2.35 -6.09 20.97
C GLU A 230 -3.39 -6.15 19.85
N GLU A 231 -3.48 -5.11 19.01
CA GLU A 231 -4.33 -5.19 17.81
C GLU A 231 -3.76 -6.18 16.79
N ALA A 232 -2.44 -6.25 16.65
CA ALA A 232 -1.82 -7.17 15.71
C ALA A 232 -2.09 -8.65 16.07
N SER A 233 -2.16 -9.00 17.36
CA SER A 233 -2.41 -10.37 17.81
C SER A 233 -3.82 -10.88 17.47
N CYS A 234 -4.78 -9.98 17.20
CA CYS A 234 -6.11 -10.36 16.70
C CYS A 234 -6.07 -11.02 15.31
N PHE A 235 -4.95 -10.90 14.59
CA PHE A 235 -4.79 -11.39 13.22
C PHE A 235 -3.92 -12.64 13.08
N GLY A 236 -3.48 -13.22 14.20
CA GLY A 236 -2.94 -14.58 14.21
C GLY A 236 -2.10 -14.97 15.41
N ASP A 237 -1.73 -16.25 15.47
CA ASP A 237 -1.03 -16.86 16.61
C ASP A 237 0.40 -16.33 16.83
N TRP A 238 0.99 -15.76 15.77
CA TRP A 238 2.31 -15.14 15.83
C TRP A 238 2.22 -13.65 15.55
N VAL A 239 2.89 -12.85 16.38
CA VAL A 239 3.05 -11.42 16.18
C VAL A 239 4.50 -11.12 15.81
N PHE A 240 4.70 -10.49 14.67
CA PHE A 240 5.99 -9.98 14.24
C PHE A 240 6.13 -8.52 14.65
N GLU A 241 7.19 -8.20 15.38
CA GLU A 241 7.68 -6.84 15.53
C GLU A 241 8.75 -6.57 14.46
N LEU A 242 8.67 -5.41 13.80
CA LEU A 242 9.61 -5.03 12.76
C LEU A 242 9.82 -3.51 12.67
N LEU A 243 10.94 -3.12 12.08
CA LEU A 243 11.26 -1.74 11.73
C LEU A 243 11.03 -1.54 10.23
N VAL A 244 10.01 -0.78 9.87
CA VAL A 244 9.66 -0.47 8.49
C VAL A 244 10.22 0.91 8.13
N PRO A 245 10.97 1.06 7.02
CA PRO A 245 11.35 2.39 6.53
C PRO A 245 10.12 3.26 6.31
N ARG A 246 10.15 4.50 6.79
CA ARG A 246 9.05 5.46 6.56
C ARG A 246 8.74 5.62 5.06
N SER A 247 9.75 5.47 4.21
CA SER A 247 9.65 5.53 2.75
C SER A 247 8.86 4.39 2.12
N LYS A 248 8.57 3.32 2.87
CA LYS A 248 7.67 2.23 2.45
C LYS A 248 6.21 2.44 2.86
N LEU A 249 5.88 3.43 3.68
CA LEU A 249 4.49 3.65 4.11
C LEU A 249 3.64 4.27 2.99
N LEU A 250 2.44 3.75 2.80
CA LEU A 250 1.40 4.31 1.94
C LEU A 250 0.35 5.09 2.75
N VAL A 251 -0.07 4.52 3.89
CA VAL A 251 -1.05 5.13 4.80
C VAL A 251 -0.68 4.84 6.24
N PHE A 252 -0.88 5.81 7.13
CA PHE A 252 -0.81 5.63 8.58
C PHE A 252 -2.03 6.28 9.27
N PRO A 253 -2.34 5.89 10.53
CA PRO A 253 -3.45 6.45 11.31
C PRO A 253 -3.41 7.98 11.39
N GLY A 254 -4.52 8.63 11.05
CA GLY A 254 -4.65 10.08 11.07
C GLY A 254 -4.27 10.81 9.77
N LEU A 255 -3.56 10.14 8.83
CA LEU A 255 -3.20 10.73 7.53
C LEU A 255 -4.42 11.18 6.72
N LEU A 256 -5.54 10.46 6.84
CA LEU A 256 -6.76 10.67 6.05
C LEU A 256 -7.94 10.96 6.97
N PRO A 257 -8.91 11.79 6.55
CA PRO A 257 -10.10 12.07 7.34
C PRO A 257 -11.10 10.91 7.30
N GLY A 258 -11.69 10.62 8.47
CA GLY A 258 -12.68 9.57 8.68
C GLY A 258 -12.12 8.15 8.65
N GLN A 259 -12.99 7.17 8.88
CA GLN A 259 -12.61 5.75 8.87
C GLN A 259 -12.48 5.26 7.43
N VAL A 260 -11.23 5.21 6.95
CA VAL A 260 -10.88 4.69 5.62
C VAL A 260 -10.42 3.23 5.69
N LEU A 261 -9.78 2.88 6.80
CA LEU A 261 -9.30 1.53 7.13
C LEU A 261 -10.18 0.93 8.24
N GLN A 262 -10.14 -0.38 8.41
CA GLN A 262 -10.98 -1.03 9.44
C GLN A 262 -10.40 -0.87 10.85
N GLY A 263 -9.08 -0.98 11.00
CA GLY A 263 -8.39 -0.79 12.27
C GLY A 263 -8.02 0.67 12.53
N GLU A 264 -8.20 1.13 13.77
CA GLU A 264 -7.83 2.50 14.18
C GLU A 264 -6.32 2.73 14.10
N GLN A 265 -5.52 1.68 14.29
CA GLN A 265 -4.05 1.74 14.24
C GLN A 265 -3.46 1.12 12.96
N GLU A 266 -4.27 0.87 11.93
CA GLU A 266 -3.82 0.20 10.71
C GLU A 266 -2.86 1.08 9.88
N VAL A 267 -1.70 0.53 9.55
CA VAL A 267 -0.68 1.12 8.68
C VAL A 267 -0.54 0.25 7.43
N ILE A 268 -0.59 0.84 6.24
CA ILE A 268 -0.34 0.12 4.98
C ILE A 268 1.04 0.50 4.49
N ALA A 269 1.87 -0.50 4.18
CA ALA A 269 3.22 -0.28 3.67
C ALA A 269 3.62 -1.32 2.61
N LEU A 270 4.66 -0.98 1.84
CA LEU A 270 5.31 -1.88 0.89
C LEU A 270 5.96 -3.05 1.63
N GLY A 271 5.86 -4.24 1.06
CA GLY A 271 6.46 -5.44 1.60
C GLY A 271 7.88 -5.72 1.10
N GLY A 272 8.11 -6.98 0.74
CA GLY A 272 9.44 -7.55 0.52
C GLY A 272 9.94 -8.31 1.75
N ASP A 273 11.25 -8.45 1.85
CA ASP A 273 11.93 -9.21 2.89
C ASP A 273 12.14 -8.33 4.12
N TYR A 274 11.78 -8.85 5.29
CA TYR A 274 11.96 -8.17 6.58
C TYR A 274 12.64 -9.09 7.58
N ASP A 275 13.60 -8.54 8.31
CA ASP A 275 14.07 -9.15 9.57
C ASP A 275 13.04 -8.78 10.65
N VAL A 276 12.52 -9.79 11.35
CA VAL A 276 11.44 -9.63 12.33
C VAL A 276 11.82 -10.26 13.67
N VAL A 277 11.21 -9.73 14.75
CA VAL A 277 11.18 -10.38 16.04
C VAL A 277 9.80 -11.04 16.22
N ALA A 278 9.75 -12.36 16.08
CA ALA A 278 8.57 -13.18 16.30
C ALA A 278 8.29 -13.36 17.80
N ARG A 279 7.04 -13.09 18.16
CA ARG A 279 6.45 -13.30 19.48
C ARG A 279 5.29 -14.28 19.33
N TYR A 280 5.19 -15.20 20.27
CA TYR A 280 4.07 -16.10 20.41
C TYR A 280 3.26 -15.59 21.60
N ASP A 281 1.98 -15.34 21.40
CA ASP A 281 1.06 -14.98 22.47
C ASP A 281 0.46 -16.25 23.10
#